data_AF-A0A661CPL6-F1
#
_entry.id   AF-A0A661CPL6-F1
#
_cell.length_a   1.000
_cell.length_b   1.000
_cell.length_c   1.000
_cell.angle_alpha   90.00
_cell.angle_beta   90.00
_cell.angle_gamma   90.00
#
_symmetry.space_group_name_H-M   'P 1'
#
loop_
_entity.id
_entity.type
_entity.pdbx_description
1 polymer ?
#
loop_
_entity_poly.entity_id
_entity_poly.type
_entity_poly.pdbx_seq_one_letter_code
_entity_poly.pdbx_strand_id
1 'polypeptide(L)'
;MNNLNNVVKKKTIAQWQSYIGTSLRKTADATLDTAKRVAEYRLAVAEAEFNKSMKEWFGMSPSHLSYWAKINEQLPRFVETTAALPASSRTLYELAGLDDSLWDELVETGDINPAVTVEGAKNLKVNGGIRKATMNQYGEADNFLEIMQKLDELMHNATSVAAAKKALKIWLKENPPQFYEEEDEEVLESSAPATESPAKPTTKEIKGTSSQLRVKCLGMFGIFVDKPIIDKEFLTFLDRQAGSDESKLAAIATLESE
;
A
#
# COMPACT_ATOMS: atom_id res chain seq x y z
N MET A 1 -16.32 0.69 -30.79
CA MET A 1 -15.03 1.29 -30.41
C MET A 1 -14.22 1.74 -31.65
N ASN A 2 -14.75 2.60 -32.55
CA ASN A 2 -14.09 2.90 -33.84
C ASN A 2 -13.93 4.41 -34.19
N ASN A 3 -14.08 5.34 -33.25
CA ASN A 3 -14.00 6.78 -33.56
C ASN A 3 -12.77 7.54 -33.01
N LEU A 4 -11.93 6.91 -32.17
CA LEU A 4 -10.68 7.55 -31.70
C LEU A 4 -9.55 7.53 -32.75
N ASN A 5 -9.56 6.59 -33.69
CA ASN A 5 -8.46 6.38 -34.64
C ASN A 5 -8.35 7.42 -35.77
N ASN A 6 -9.38 8.24 -36.01
CA ASN A 6 -9.37 9.22 -37.10
C ASN A 6 -9.00 10.66 -36.69
N VAL A 7 -9.06 11.00 -35.40
CA VAL A 7 -8.69 12.35 -34.91
C VAL A 7 -7.20 12.45 -34.58
N VAL A 8 -6.57 11.34 -34.20
CA VAL A 8 -5.16 11.29 -33.75
C VAL A 8 -4.16 11.42 -34.92
N LYS A 9 -4.58 11.15 -36.17
CA LYS A 9 -3.69 11.06 -37.35
C LYS A 9 -3.31 12.38 -38.06
N LYS A 10 -3.62 13.57 -37.51
CA LYS A 10 -3.40 14.85 -38.23
C LYS A 10 -2.43 15.85 -37.60
N LYS A 11 -1.84 15.55 -36.45
CA LYS A 11 -0.91 16.49 -35.79
C LYS A 11 0.55 16.18 -36.17
N THR A 12 1.31 17.20 -36.55
CA THR A 12 2.77 17.11 -36.67
C THR A 12 3.42 17.02 -35.28
N ILE A 13 4.68 16.61 -35.24
CA ILE A 13 5.50 16.54 -34.01
C ILE A 13 5.47 17.88 -33.25
N ALA A 14 5.68 19.01 -33.94
CA ALA A 14 5.61 20.35 -33.34
C ALA A 14 4.21 20.70 -32.81
N GLN A 15 3.14 20.26 -33.49
CA GLN A 15 1.77 20.47 -33.03
C GLN A 15 1.46 19.65 -31.77
N TRP A 16 2.02 18.44 -31.63
CA TRP A 16 1.93 17.64 -30.41
C TRP A 16 2.63 18.30 -29.23
N GLN A 17 3.86 18.80 -29.44
CA GLN A 17 4.60 19.53 -28.41
C GLN A 17 3.80 20.74 -27.90
N SER A 18 3.26 21.57 -28.80
CA SER A 18 2.43 22.72 -28.42
C SER A 18 1.15 22.28 -27.72
N TYR A 19 0.47 21.25 -28.23
CA TYR A 19 -0.75 20.72 -27.63
C TYR A 19 -0.52 20.25 -26.18
N ILE A 20 0.52 19.47 -25.90
CA ILE A 20 0.85 19.07 -24.52
C ILE A 20 1.31 20.27 -23.69
N GLY A 21 2.10 21.18 -24.26
CA GLY A 21 2.61 22.36 -23.55
C GLY A 21 1.51 23.27 -22.98
N THR A 22 0.36 23.38 -23.65
CA THR A 22 -0.75 24.24 -23.17
C THR A 22 -1.46 23.73 -21.91
N SER A 23 -1.32 22.44 -21.58
CA SER A 23 -1.94 21.84 -20.39
C SER A 23 -1.01 21.80 -19.17
N LEU A 24 0.25 22.22 -19.29
CA LEU A 24 1.21 22.24 -18.17
C LEU A 24 0.94 23.41 -17.20
N ARG A 25 -0.10 23.29 -16.37
CA ARG A 25 -0.46 24.27 -15.31
C ARG A 25 -0.49 23.61 -13.93
N LYS A 26 -0.45 24.43 -12.87
CA LYS A 26 -0.44 23.99 -11.46
C LYS A 26 -1.86 23.79 -10.90
N THR A 27 -2.69 23.02 -11.60
CA THR A 27 -4.09 22.72 -11.20
C THR A 27 -4.38 21.26 -11.48
N ALA A 28 -5.25 20.63 -10.68
CA ALA A 28 -5.64 19.23 -10.88
C ALA A 28 -6.19 18.98 -12.30
N ASP A 29 -7.12 19.80 -12.78
CA ASP A 29 -7.68 19.72 -14.15
C ASP A 29 -6.60 19.67 -15.24
N ALA A 30 -5.64 20.59 -15.16
CA ALA A 30 -4.58 20.69 -16.15
C ALA A 30 -3.61 19.50 -16.08
N THR A 31 -3.40 18.94 -14.89
CA THR A 31 -2.62 17.70 -14.72
C THR A 31 -3.37 16.51 -15.33
N LEU A 32 -4.68 16.39 -15.12
CA LEU A 32 -5.51 15.34 -15.74
C LEU A 32 -5.55 15.49 -17.28
N ASP A 33 -5.72 16.71 -17.77
CA ASP A 33 -5.68 17.02 -19.21
C ASP A 33 -4.30 16.69 -19.81
N THR A 34 -3.21 17.02 -19.10
CA THR A 34 -1.86 16.61 -19.52
C THR A 34 -1.71 15.09 -19.59
N ALA A 35 -2.20 14.36 -18.58
CA ALA A 35 -2.16 12.89 -18.59
C ALA A 35 -2.87 12.31 -19.83
N LYS A 36 -4.06 12.84 -20.14
CA LYS A 36 -4.83 12.48 -21.33
C LYS A 36 -4.08 12.78 -22.62
N ARG A 37 -3.53 13.98 -22.78
CA ARG A 37 -2.80 14.38 -24.01
C ARG A 37 -1.51 13.59 -24.21
N VAL A 38 -0.81 13.26 -23.12
CA VAL A 38 0.37 12.38 -23.16
C VAL A 38 -0.02 10.97 -23.60
N ALA A 39 -1.13 10.42 -23.09
CA ALA A 39 -1.65 9.12 -23.53
C ALA A 39 -2.09 9.14 -25.00
N GLU A 40 -2.75 10.20 -25.47
CA GLU A 40 -3.10 10.40 -26.88
C GLU A 40 -1.85 10.44 -27.77
N TYR A 41 -0.80 11.15 -27.35
CA TYR A 41 0.46 11.20 -28.09
C TYR A 41 1.15 9.83 -28.14
N ARG A 42 1.17 9.09 -27.03
CA ARG A 42 1.73 7.73 -26.96
C ARG A 42 1.06 6.79 -27.97
N LEU A 43 -0.24 6.94 -28.21
CA LEU A 43 -0.98 6.15 -29.21
C LEU A 43 -0.77 6.64 -30.65
N ALA A 44 -0.34 7.89 -30.82
CA ALA A 44 -0.19 8.53 -32.13
C ALA A 44 1.13 8.19 -32.84
N VAL A 45 2.17 7.83 -32.10
CA VAL A 45 3.53 7.65 -32.61
C VAL A 45 4.15 6.34 -32.12
N ALA A 46 5.25 5.92 -32.76
CA ALA A 46 6.02 4.77 -32.30
C ALA A 46 6.63 5.02 -30.90
N GLU A 47 6.75 3.98 -30.08
CA GLU A 47 7.23 4.09 -28.70
C GLU A 47 8.62 4.72 -28.57
N ALA A 48 9.54 4.39 -29.49
CA ALA A 48 10.87 4.99 -29.52
C ALA A 48 10.82 6.50 -29.78
N GLU A 49 9.94 6.94 -30.68
CA GLU A 49 9.74 8.36 -31.01
C GLU A 49 9.06 9.10 -29.86
N PHE A 50 8.06 8.47 -29.22
CA PHE A 50 7.39 8.99 -28.03
C PHE A 50 8.37 9.28 -26.90
N ASN A 51 9.17 8.29 -26.50
CA ASN A 51 10.13 8.41 -25.41
C ASN A 51 11.19 9.47 -25.71
N LYS A 52 11.72 9.49 -26.95
CA LYS A 52 12.68 10.49 -27.41
C LYS A 52 12.08 11.90 -27.33
N SER A 53 10.93 12.11 -27.97
CA SER A 53 10.24 13.40 -28.03
C SER A 53 9.92 13.96 -26.64
N MET A 54 9.33 13.14 -25.75
CA MET A 54 8.97 13.58 -24.41
C MET A 54 10.19 13.94 -23.54
N LYS A 55 11.31 13.23 -23.75
CA LYS A 55 12.57 13.56 -23.09
C LYS A 55 13.14 14.88 -23.61
N GLU A 56 13.13 15.09 -24.91
CA GLU A 56 13.64 16.32 -25.56
C GLU A 56 12.80 17.55 -25.20
N TRP A 57 11.46 17.45 -25.22
CA TRP A 57 10.58 18.61 -25.01
C TRP A 57 10.43 19.02 -23.55
N PHE A 58 10.32 18.03 -22.66
CA PHE A 58 9.89 18.25 -21.28
C PHE A 58 10.84 17.63 -20.26
N GLY A 59 11.96 17.04 -20.70
CA GLY A 59 12.93 16.40 -19.82
C GLY A 59 12.44 15.10 -19.17
N MET A 60 11.26 14.59 -19.55
CA MET A 60 10.60 13.45 -18.90
C MET A 60 11.34 12.15 -19.19
N SER A 61 11.72 11.41 -18.13
CA SER A 61 12.25 10.06 -18.25
C SER A 61 11.12 9.04 -18.46
N PRO A 62 11.42 7.81 -18.92
CA PRO A 62 10.43 6.73 -18.98
C PRO A 62 9.71 6.49 -17.66
N SER A 63 10.42 6.58 -16.52
CA SER A 63 9.84 6.47 -15.18
C SER A 63 8.87 7.61 -14.84
N HIS A 64 9.06 8.81 -15.39
CA HIS A 64 8.09 9.90 -15.23
C HIS A 64 6.90 9.72 -16.16
N LEU A 65 7.11 9.15 -17.36
CA LEU A 65 6.04 8.85 -18.31
C LEU A 65 5.07 7.78 -17.80
N SER A 66 5.54 6.83 -16.97
CA SER A 66 4.66 5.87 -16.32
C SER A 66 3.66 6.52 -15.35
N TYR A 67 3.99 7.67 -14.76
CA TYR A 67 3.07 8.40 -13.88
C TYR A 67 1.85 8.88 -14.67
N TRP A 68 2.09 9.51 -15.82
CA TRP A 68 1.03 10.02 -16.69
C TRP A 68 0.15 8.90 -17.24
N ALA A 69 0.74 7.75 -17.59
CA ALA A 69 -0.01 6.58 -18.01
C ALA A 69 -0.97 6.11 -16.91
N LYS A 70 -0.48 5.97 -15.68
CA LYS A 70 -1.29 5.52 -14.54
C LYS A 70 -2.40 6.51 -14.16
N ILE A 71 -2.11 7.81 -14.22
CA ILE A 71 -3.13 8.86 -14.00
C ILE A 71 -4.22 8.77 -15.08
N ASN A 72 -3.85 8.54 -16.34
CA ASN A 72 -4.81 8.40 -17.43
C ASN A 72 -5.68 7.13 -17.33
N GLU A 73 -5.14 6.01 -16.81
CA GLU A 73 -5.94 4.81 -16.52
C GLU A 73 -7.08 5.11 -15.53
N GLN A 74 -6.82 5.99 -14.55
CA GLN A 74 -7.76 6.38 -13.50
C GLN A 74 -8.53 7.68 -13.83
N LEU A 75 -8.45 8.14 -15.08
CA LEU A 75 -9.04 9.40 -15.50
C LEU A 75 -10.56 9.50 -15.23
N PRO A 76 -11.39 8.47 -15.50
CA PRO A 76 -12.83 8.55 -15.22
C PRO A 76 -13.13 8.90 -13.76
N ARG A 77 -12.47 8.20 -12.83
CA ARG A 77 -12.60 8.39 -11.38
C ARG A 77 -12.11 9.76 -10.92
N PHE A 78 -10.99 10.23 -11.47
CA PHE A 78 -10.43 11.54 -11.12
C PHE A 78 -11.26 12.71 -11.62
N VAL A 79 -11.91 12.58 -12.80
CA VAL A 79 -12.77 13.63 -13.34
C VAL A 79 -14.02 13.85 -12.47
N GLU A 80 -14.58 12.78 -11.90
CA GLU A 80 -15.74 12.86 -11.01
C GLU A 80 -15.45 13.59 -9.69
N THR A 81 -14.18 13.60 -9.27
CA THR A 81 -13.75 14.09 -7.95
C THR A 81 -12.73 15.22 -8.05
N THR A 82 -12.62 15.90 -9.20
CA THR A 82 -11.49 16.80 -9.47
C THR A 82 -11.34 17.95 -8.48
N ALA A 83 -12.44 18.44 -7.90
CA ALA A 83 -12.41 19.48 -6.87
C ALA A 83 -11.67 19.06 -5.58
N ALA A 84 -11.59 17.77 -5.29
CA ALA A 84 -10.90 17.21 -4.14
C ALA A 84 -9.43 16.85 -4.44
N LEU A 85 -8.99 16.96 -5.69
CA LEU A 85 -7.68 16.44 -6.09
C LEU A 85 -6.53 17.43 -5.89
N PRO A 86 -5.33 16.94 -5.54
CA PRO A 86 -4.12 17.75 -5.54
C PRO A 86 -3.65 18.03 -6.97
N ALA A 87 -3.01 19.18 -7.19
CA ALA A 87 -2.47 19.55 -8.51
C ALA A 87 -1.22 18.75 -8.91
N SER A 88 -0.52 18.15 -7.95
CA SER A 88 0.76 17.45 -8.15
C SER A 88 0.57 16.14 -8.91
N SER A 89 1.21 16.00 -10.07
CA SER A 89 1.20 14.75 -10.85
C SER A 89 1.75 13.56 -10.06
N ARG A 90 2.77 13.78 -9.23
CA ARG A 90 3.33 12.73 -8.38
C ARG A 90 2.34 12.29 -7.30
N THR A 91 1.58 13.22 -6.72
CA THR A 91 0.56 12.87 -5.73
C THR A 91 -0.61 12.14 -6.40
N LEU A 92 -1.06 12.60 -7.57
CA LEU A 92 -2.09 11.91 -8.34
C LEU A 92 -1.66 10.51 -8.77
N TYR A 93 -0.39 10.30 -9.12
CA TYR A 93 0.16 8.97 -9.38
C TYR A 93 0.06 8.06 -8.15
N GLU A 94 0.38 8.57 -6.96
CA GLU A 94 0.19 7.79 -5.75
C GLU A 94 -1.30 7.47 -5.56
N LEU A 95 -2.18 8.46 -5.62
CA LEU A 95 -3.63 8.28 -5.50
C LEU A 95 -4.21 7.31 -6.55
N ALA A 96 -3.64 7.23 -7.75
CA ALA A 96 -4.05 6.30 -8.82
C ALA A 96 -3.76 4.82 -8.49
N GLY A 97 -2.97 4.55 -7.45
CA GLY A 97 -2.70 3.21 -6.94
C GLY A 97 -3.55 2.80 -5.74
N LEU A 98 -4.58 3.58 -5.38
CA LEU A 98 -5.56 3.18 -4.36
C LEU A 98 -6.61 2.24 -4.96
N ASP A 99 -6.98 1.22 -4.19
CA ASP A 99 -8.11 0.34 -4.47
C ASP A 99 -9.42 1.15 -4.47
N ASP A 100 -10.40 0.73 -5.29
CA ASP A 100 -11.62 1.52 -5.48
C ASP A 100 -12.47 1.64 -4.20
N SER A 101 -12.55 0.57 -3.39
CA SER A 101 -13.26 0.62 -2.11
C SER A 101 -12.62 1.60 -1.12
N LEU A 102 -11.29 1.67 -1.12
CA LEU A 102 -10.53 2.61 -0.30
C LEU A 102 -10.65 4.04 -0.85
N TRP A 103 -10.69 4.19 -2.17
CA TRP A 103 -10.88 5.48 -2.83
C TRP A 103 -12.18 6.15 -2.40
N ASP A 104 -13.30 5.43 -2.55
CA ASP A 104 -14.63 5.96 -2.26
C ASP A 104 -14.75 6.40 -0.80
N GLU A 105 -14.23 5.56 0.11
CA GLU A 105 -14.14 5.89 1.52
C GLU A 105 -13.35 7.19 1.77
N LEU A 106 -12.15 7.31 1.20
CA LEU A 106 -11.27 8.46 1.44
C LEU A 106 -11.79 9.77 0.82
N VAL A 107 -12.57 9.67 -0.26
CA VAL A 107 -13.28 10.82 -0.84
C VAL A 107 -14.43 11.23 0.08
N GLU A 108 -15.21 10.27 0.58
CA GLU A 108 -16.34 10.53 1.48
C GLU A 108 -15.88 11.15 2.81
N THR A 109 -14.76 10.69 3.37
CA THR A 109 -14.19 11.25 4.61
C THR A 109 -13.48 12.59 4.42
N GLY A 110 -13.24 13.01 3.17
CA GLY A 110 -12.48 14.23 2.83
C GLY A 110 -10.98 14.11 3.07
N ASP A 111 -10.47 12.89 3.29
CA ASP A 111 -9.04 12.63 3.45
C ASP A 111 -8.29 12.83 2.13
N ILE A 112 -8.94 12.62 0.99
CA ILE A 112 -8.49 13.11 -0.31
C ILE A 112 -8.94 14.57 -0.45
N ASN A 113 -7.98 15.49 -0.43
CA ASN A 113 -8.20 16.91 -0.58
C ASN A 113 -7.04 17.60 -1.34
N PRO A 114 -7.21 18.85 -1.81
CA PRO A 114 -6.19 19.53 -2.61
C PRO A 114 -4.85 19.76 -1.89
N ALA A 115 -4.82 19.66 -0.56
CA ALA A 115 -3.61 19.85 0.24
C ALA A 115 -2.81 18.55 0.46
N VAL A 116 -3.30 17.40 0.01
CA VAL A 116 -2.61 16.12 0.17
C VAL A 116 -1.23 16.15 -0.49
N THR A 117 -0.20 15.80 0.28
CA THR A 117 1.19 15.67 -0.17
C THR A 117 1.44 14.27 -0.73
N VAL A 118 2.62 14.06 -1.34
CA VAL A 118 3.03 12.73 -1.83
C VAL A 118 3.12 11.74 -0.68
N GLU A 119 3.72 12.15 0.43
CA GLU A 119 3.83 11.37 1.66
C GLU A 119 2.45 11.08 2.27
N GLY A 120 1.54 12.08 2.24
CA GLY A 120 0.15 11.90 2.64
C GLY A 120 -0.55 10.84 1.81
N ALA A 121 -0.48 10.91 0.47
CA ALA A 121 -1.08 9.91 -0.42
C ALA A 121 -0.49 8.50 -0.22
N LYS A 122 0.82 8.39 0.04
CA LYS A 122 1.44 7.11 0.40
C LYS A 122 0.93 6.58 1.74
N ASN A 123 0.77 7.45 2.74
CA ASN A 123 0.20 7.07 4.02
C ASN A 123 -1.26 6.59 3.87
N LEU A 124 -2.05 7.22 3.00
CA LEU A 124 -3.42 6.78 2.71
C LEU A 124 -3.47 5.37 2.10
N LYS A 125 -2.47 4.94 1.30
CA LYS A 125 -2.41 3.54 0.83
C LYS A 125 -2.18 2.55 1.96
N VAL A 126 -1.33 2.92 2.92
CA VAL A 126 -0.88 2.01 3.99
C VAL A 126 -1.88 1.99 5.14
N ASN A 127 -2.43 3.14 5.50
CA ASN A 127 -3.21 3.37 6.71
C ASN A 127 -4.57 4.01 6.44
N GLY A 128 -4.89 4.32 5.18
CA GLY A 128 -6.19 4.87 4.82
C GLY A 128 -7.29 3.82 4.94
N GLY A 129 -8.49 4.33 5.15
CA GLY A 129 -9.68 3.53 5.40
C GLY A 129 -9.79 3.09 6.85
N ILE A 130 -11.00 3.17 7.38
CA ILE A 130 -11.34 2.87 8.77
C ILE A 130 -10.96 1.45 9.12
N ARG A 131 -11.23 0.49 8.23
CA ARG A 131 -10.94 -0.93 8.46
C ARG A 131 -9.46 -1.19 8.62
N LYS A 132 -8.65 -0.63 7.72
CA LYS A 132 -7.20 -0.79 7.75
C LYS A 132 -6.57 -0.02 8.92
N ALA A 133 -7.06 1.18 9.21
CA ALA A 133 -6.63 1.97 10.36
C ALA A 133 -6.93 1.24 11.68
N THR A 134 -8.13 0.68 11.84
CA THR A 134 -8.53 -0.12 13.00
C THR A 134 -7.67 -1.38 13.11
N MET A 135 -7.43 -2.09 12.01
CA MET A 135 -6.56 -3.27 11.99
C MET A 135 -5.13 -2.94 12.43
N ASN A 136 -4.54 -1.87 11.91
CA ASN A 136 -3.18 -1.47 12.25
C ASN A 136 -3.06 -0.95 13.70
N GLN A 137 -4.11 -0.32 14.21
CA GLN A 137 -4.11 0.27 15.55
C GLN A 137 -4.39 -0.74 16.66
N TYR A 138 -5.24 -1.74 16.40
CA TYR A 138 -5.75 -2.66 17.41
C TYR A 138 -5.46 -4.13 17.09
N GLY A 139 -4.63 -4.43 16.09
CA GLY A 139 -4.35 -5.82 15.67
C GLY A 139 -3.69 -6.70 16.75
N GLU A 140 -3.10 -6.08 17.77
CA GLU A 140 -2.49 -6.76 18.92
C GLU A 140 -3.39 -6.76 20.17
N ALA A 141 -4.61 -6.22 20.06
CA ALA A 141 -5.55 -6.25 21.19
C ALA A 141 -6.17 -7.66 21.32
N ASP A 142 -6.33 -8.15 22.55
CA ASP A 142 -6.95 -9.45 22.85
C ASP A 142 -8.41 -9.50 22.35
N ASN A 143 -9.11 -8.36 22.43
CA ASN A 143 -10.45 -8.19 21.90
C ASN A 143 -10.50 -7.69 20.45
N PHE A 144 -9.41 -7.83 19.68
CA PHE A 144 -9.33 -7.37 18.28
C PHE A 144 -10.48 -7.88 17.40
N LEU A 145 -10.82 -9.17 17.50
CA LEU A 145 -11.91 -9.76 16.70
C LEU A 145 -13.26 -9.11 17.00
N GLU A 146 -13.52 -8.77 18.27
CA GLU A 146 -14.74 -8.07 18.67
C GLU A 146 -14.77 -6.64 18.11
N ILE A 147 -13.63 -5.93 18.15
CA ILE A 147 -13.49 -4.59 17.54
C ILE A 147 -13.80 -4.65 16.04
N MET A 148 -13.30 -5.65 15.33
CA MET A 148 -13.52 -5.80 13.88
C MET A 148 -14.95 -6.19 13.55
N GLN A 149 -15.56 -7.11 14.30
CA GLN A 149 -16.98 -7.44 14.15
C GLN A 149 -17.84 -6.21 14.38
N LYS A 150 -17.52 -5.42 15.42
CA LYS A 150 -18.26 -4.19 15.71
C LYS A 150 -18.13 -3.17 14.60
N LEU A 151 -16.93 -3.01 14.05
CA LEU A 151 -16.73 -2.14 12.90
C LEU A 151 -17.56 -2.58 11.71
N ASP A 152 -17.57 -3.87 11.37
CA ASP A 152 -18.33 -4.39 10.23
C ASP A 152 -19.86 -4.18 10.45
N GLU A 153 -20.38 -4.39 11.67
CA GLU A 153 -21.76 -4.05 12.03
C GLU A 153 -22.07 -2.55 11.84
N LEU A 154 -21.17 -1.68 12.29
CA LEU A 154 -21.34 -0.24 12.18
C LEU A 154 -21.28 0.22 10.73
N MET A 155 -20.39 -0.34 9.93
CA MET A 155 -20.29 -0.05 8.49
C MET A 155 -21.54 -0.51 7.74
N HIS A 156 -22.18 -1.61 8.16
CA HIS A 156 -23.42 -2.08 7.55
C HIS A 156 -24.63 -1.20 7.89
N ASN A 157 -24.67 -0.67 9.12
CA ASN A 157 -25.84 0.07 9.63
C ASN A 157 -25.72 1.60 9.49
N ALA A 158 -24.51 2.13 9.34
CA ALA A 158 -24.29 3.57 9.27
C ALA A 158 -24.72 4.13 7.91
N THR A 159 -25.19 5.38 7.94
CA THR A 159 -25.52 6.15 6.72
C THR A 159 -24.29 6.68 6.00
N SER A 160 -23.11 6.66 6.66
CA SER A 160 -21.83 7.13 6.11
C SER A 160 -20.65 6.50 6.85
N VAL A 161 -19.49 6.44 6.20
CA VAL A 161 -18.25 5.94 6.80
C VAL A 161 -17.81 6.84 7.96
N ALA A 162 -18.01 8.15 7.83
CA ALA A 162 -17.76 9.10 8.91
C ALA A 162 -18.63 8.82 10.15
N ALA A 163 -19.90 8.43 9.96
CA ALA A 163 -20.78 8.03 11.05
C ALA A 163 -20.33 6.73 11.70
N ALA A 164 -19.93 5.72 10.90
CA ALA A 164 -19.36 4.48 11.42
C ALA A 164 -18.09 4.73 12.24
N LYS A 165 -17.18 5.59 11.76
CA LYS A 165 -15.95 6.01 12.47
C LYS A 165 -16.25 6.65 13.82
N LYS A 166 -17.23 7.56 13.86
CA LYS A 166 -17.64 8.23 15.08
C LYS A 166 -18.28 7.24 16.06
N ALA A 167 -19.14 6.35 15.58
CA ALA A 167 -19.80 5.33 16.39
C ALA A 167 -18.80 4.34 16.99
N LEU A 168 -17.83 3.87 16.19
CA LEU A 168 -16.77 2.98 16.66
C LEU A 168 -15.94 3.66 17.76
N LYS A 169 -15.59 4.94 17.57
CA LYS A 169 -14.86 5.71 18.58
C LYS A 169 -15.64 5.89 19.89
N ILE A 170 -16.97 5.96 19.84
CA ILE A 170 -17.81 6.02 21.05
C ILE A 170 -17.81 4.65 21.73
N TRP A 171 -18.04 3.58 20.97
CA TRP A 171 -18.06 2.21 21.50
C TRP A 171 -16.72 1.80 22.13
N LEU A 172 -15.59 2.16 21.51
CA LEU A 172 -14.24 1.91 22.04
C LEU A 172 -13.93 2.67 23.35
N LYS A 173 -14.68 3.72 23.69
CA LYS A 173 -14.55 4.37 25.02
C LYS A 173 -15.23 3.56 26.10
N GLU A 174 -16.31 2.87 25.75
CA GLU A 174 -17.08 2.01 26.65
C GLU A 174 -16.43 0.62 26.75
N ASN A 175 -15.79 0.18 25.67
CA ASN A 175 -15.13 -1.12 25.53
C ASN A 175 -13.68 -0.89 25.07
N PRO A 176 -12.79 -0.47 25.99
CA PRO A 176 -11.41 -0.16 25.63
C PRO A 176 -10.69 -1.40 25.08
N PRO A 177 -9.76 -1.23 24.13
CA PRO A 177 -8.90 -2.32 23.68
C PRO A 177 -8.12 -2.89 24.86
N GLN A 178 -8.10 -4.21 24.97
CA GLN A 178 -7.32 -4.92 25.98
C GLN A 178 -6.03 -5.38 25.33
N PHE A 179 -4.89 -4.98 25.86
CA PHE A 179 -3.59 -5.44 25.40
C PHE A 179 -3.01 -6.35 26.49
N TYR A 180 -2.44 -7.47 26.08
CA TYR A 180 -1.70 -8.33 26.98
C TYR A 180 -0.52 -7.54 27.57
N GLU A 181 -0.60 -7.21 28.85
CA GLU A 181 0.58 -6.78 29.61
C GLU A 181 1.31 -8.08 29.97
N GLU A 182 2.48 -8.32 29.37
CA GLU A 182 3.40 -9.30 29.93
C GLU A 182 3.64 -8.89 31.38
N GLU A 183 3.03 -9.60 32.31
CA GLU A 183 3.41 -9.52 33.72
C GLU A 183 4.91 -9.79 33.71
N ASP A 184 5.72 -8.75 34.01
CA ASP A 184 7.14 -8.92 34.25
C ASP A 184 7.24 -10.05 35.28
N GLU A 185 7.55 -11.26 34.84
CA GLU A 185 7.82 -12.37 35.73
C GLU A 185 8.92 -11.84 36.63
N GLU A 186 8.57 -11.50 37.88
CA GLU A 186 9.54 -11.26 38.93
C GLU A 186 10.42 -12.50 38.86
N VAL A 187 11.62 -12.33 38.32
CA VAL A 187 12.68 -13.31 38.40
C VAL A 187 12.89 -13.43 39.90
N LEU A 188 12.22 -14.42 40.49
CA LEU A 188 12.44 -14.88 41.84
C LEU A 188 13.92 -15.27 41.84
N GLU A 189 14.77 -14.31 42.20
CA GLU A 189 16.16 -14.54 42.56
C GLU A 189 16.11 -15.59 43.66
N SER A 190 16.23 -16.86 43.27
CA SER A 190 16.38 -17.94 44.19
C SER A 190 17.67 -17.64 44.94
N SER A 191 17.53 -17.17 46.18
CA SER A 191 18.63 -16.98 47.11
C SER A 191 19.25 -18.35 47.42
N ALA A 192 20.15 -18.80 46.55
CA ALA A 192 21.05 -19.90 46.84
C ALA A 192 22.15 -19.38 47.77
N PRO A 193 22.48 -20.11 48.85
CA PRO A 193 23.50 -19.67 49.80
C PRO A 193 24.88 -19.64 49.14
N ALA A 194 25.62 -18.59 49.46
CA ALA A 194 26.98 -18.33 48.99
C ALA A 194 27.92 -19.51 49.29
N THR A 195 28.50 -20.08 48.23
CA THR A 195 29.72 -20.89 48.30
C THR A 195 30.83 -20.15 47.58
N GLU A 196 31.96 -19.99 48.27
CA GLU A 196 33.14 -19.28 47.81
C GLU A 196 33.76 -19.89 46.54
N SER A 197 34.33 -18.98 45.75
CA SER A 197 35.08 -19.11 44.49
C SER A 197 36.26 -20.11 44.56
N PRO A 198 36.83 -20.61 43.43
CA PRO A 198 37.64 -19.74 42.56
C PRO A 198 37.66 -20.04 41.03
N ALA A 199 38.08 -18.99 40.32
CA ALA A 199 38.80 -18.97 39.03
C ALA A 199 38.01 -18.99 37.71
N LYS A 200 38.20 -17.87 36.97
CA LYS A 200 37.85 -17.58 35.57
C LYS A 200 38.26 -18.71 34.60
N PRO A 201 37.47 -18.87 33.53
CA PRO A 201 38.02 -18.52 32.22
C PRO A 201 37.14 -17.52 31.47
N THR A 202 37.83 -16.60 30.80
CA THR A 202 37.30 -15.63 29.85
C THR A 202 36.59 -16.32 28.67
N THR A 203 35.27 -16.23 28.64
CA THR A 203 34.47 -16.50 27.45
C THR A 203 34.08 -15.17 26.79
N LYS A 204 34.48 -15.04 25.53
CA LYS A 204 34.21 -13.90 24.67
C LYS A 204 32.71 -13.71 24.49
N GLU A 205 32.26 -12.47 24.58
CA GLU A 205 30.96 -12.02 24.07
C GLU A 205 30.79 -12.49 22.62
N ILE A 206 29.87 -13.42 22.40
CA ILE A 206 29.24 -13.57 21.09
C ILE A 206 28.06 -12.61 21.11
N LYS A 207 28.27 -11.42 20.53
CA LYS A 207 27.18 -10.55 20.07
C LYS A 207 26.36 -11.36 19.06
N GLY A 208 25.21 -11.87 19.49
CA GLY A 208 24.21 -12.42 18.60
C GLY A 208 23.72 -11.32 17.66
N THR A 209 24.14 -11.40 16.40
CA THR A 209 23.63 -10.58 15.32
C THR A 209 22.15 -10.89 15.10
N SER A 210 21.29 -9.97 15.51
CA SER A 210 19.83 -9.95 15.29
C SER A 210 19.43 -9.74 13.81
N SER A 211 20.07 -10.46 12.89
CA SER A 211 19.86 -10.28 11.47
C SER A 211 19.79 -11.63 10.77
N GLN A 212 18.72 -11.81 9.98
CA GLN A 212 18.45 -12.90 9.02
C GLN A 212 17.79 -14.13 9.68
N LEU A 213 16.53 -14.50 9.49
CA LEU A 213 15.51 -14.18 8.50
C LEU A 213 14.14 -14.06 9.20
N ARG A 214 13.56 -12.85 9.29
CA ARG A 214 12.10 -12.74 9.45
C ARG A 214 11.50 -13.08 8.08
N VAL A 215 10.88 -14.26 8.01
CA VAL A 215 10.18 -14.77 6.84
C VAL A 215 9.23 -13.70 6.33
N LYS A 216 9.45 -13.28 5.07
CA LYS A 216 8.56 -12.37 4.35
C LYS A 216 7.13 -12.95 4.40
N CYS A 217 6.22 -12.16 4.96
CA CYS A 217 4.81 -12.45 5.09
C CYS A 217 4.21 -12.95 3.77
N LEU A 218 3.70 -14.18 3.75
CA LEU A 218 2.76 -14.65 2.72
C LEU A 218 1.35 -14.16 3.07
N GLY A 219 1.15 -12.84 2.92
CA GLY A 219 -0.13 -12.15 3.16
C GLY A 219 -1.17 -12.37 2.05
N MET A 220 -1.38 -13.61 1.61
CA MET A 220 -2.42 -13.93 0.60
C MET A 220 -3.61 -14.74 1.14
N PHE A 221 -3.53 -15.33 2.33
CA PHE A 221 -4.62 -16.19 2.85
C PHE A 221 -5.01 -15.97 4.32
N GLY A 222 -4.49 -14.94 5.01
CA GLY A 222 -4.92 -14.60 6.37
C GLY A 222 -4.61 -15.65 7.44
N ILE A 223 -3.68 -16.58 7.17
CA ILE A 223 -3.23 -17.57 8.16
C ILE A 223 -2.01 -17.01 8.88
N PHE A 224 -2.17 -16.71 10.16
CA PHE A 224 -1.06 -16.40 11.07
C PHE A 224 -0.63 -17.69 11.75
N VAL A 225 0.66 -18.01 11.69
CA VAL A 225 1.22 -19.15 12.41
C VAL A 225 2.35 -18.64 13.28
N ASP A 226 2.18 -18.73 14.60
CA ASP A 226 3.15 -18.24 15.59
C ASP A 226 4.42 -19.10 15.68
N LYS A 227 4.46 -20.20 14.91
CA LYS A 227 5.60 -21.10 14.81
C LYS A 227 5.93 -21.34 13.34
N PRO A 228 7.22 -21.54 12.99
CA PRO A 228 7.58 -21.97 11.65
C PRO A 228 6.81 -23.25 11.30
N ILE A 229 6.14 -23.25 10.16
CA ILE A 229 5.45 -24.44 9.66
C ILE A 229 6.54 -25.41 9.19
N ILE A 230 6.79 -26.44 9.98
CA ILE A 230 7.75 -27.52 9.67
C ILE A 230 7.04 -28.70 8.97
N ASP A 231 5.70 -28.68 8.93
CA ASP A 231 4.90 -29.77 8.37
C ASP A 231 4.84 -29.71 6.83
N LYS A 232 5.46 -30.72 6.20
CA LYS A 232 5.55 -30.89 4.75
C LYS A 232 4.18 -31.06 4.08
N GLU A 233 3.21 -31.70 4.74
CA GLU A 233 1.89 -31.91 4.15
C GLU A 233 1.11 -30.60 4.08
N PHE A 234 1.25 -29.73 5.08
CA PHE A 234 0.60 -28.43 5.12
C PHE A 234 1.16 -27.46 4.07
N LEU A 235 2.48 -27.44 3.85
CA LEU A 235 3.09 -26.66 2.78
C LEU A 235 2.64 -27.13 1.39
N THR A 236 2.54 -28.45 1.20
CA THR A 236 2.06 -29.04 -0.07
C THR A 236 0.58 -28.71 -0.33
N PHE A 237 -0.23 -28.64 0.72
CA PHE A 237 -1.63 -28.21 0.64
C PHE A 237 -1.76 -26.73 0.21
N LEU A 238 -0.94 -25.83 0.79
CA LEU A 238 -0.91 -24.42 0.40
C LEU A 238 -0.45 -24.22 -1.05
N ASP A 239 0.49 -25.05 -1.52
CA ASP A 239 1.02 -24.97 -2.88
C ASP A 239 -0.03 -25.38 -3.94
N ARG A 240 -0.87 -26.39 -3.62
CA ARG A 240 -2.02 -26.77 -4.46
C ARG A 240 -3.09 -25.68 -4.57
N GLN A 241 -3.26 -24.85 -3.53
CA GLN A 241 -4.25 -23.77 -3.49
C GLN A 241 -3.75 -22.48 -4.17
N ALA A 242 -2.44 -22.19 -4.09
CA ALA A 242 -1.91 -20.88 -4.47
C ALA A 242 -1.56 -20.70 -5.96
N GLY A 243 -1.45 -21.79 -6.74
CA GLY A 243 -1.00 -21.72 -8.14
C GLY A 243 0.51 -21.40 -8.23
N SER A 244 1.23 -22.14 -9.07
CA SER A 244 2.70 -22.25 -9.03
C SER A 244 3.43 -20.92 -9.18
N ASP A 245 4.27 -20.58 -8.21
CA ASP A 245 5.18 -19.44 -8.24
C ASP A 245 6.62 -19.96 -8.02
N GLU A 246 7.51 -19.78 -9.00
CA GLU A 246 8.86 -20.41 -9.05
C GLU A 246 9.72 -20.11 -7.81
N SER A 247 9.46 -18.97 -7.14
CA SER A 247 10.13 -18.57 -5.90
C SER A 247 9.86 -19.53 -4.73
N LYS A 248 8.73 -20.25 -4.73
CA LYS A 248 8.35 -21.20 -3.67
C LYS A 248 8.98 -22.59 -3.87
N LEU A 249 9.16 -23.00 -5.13
CA LEU A 249 9.86 -24.25 -5.47
C LEU A 249 11.32 -24.23 -5.01
N ALA A 250 11.98 -23.08 -5.07
CA ALA A 250 13.34 -22.90 -4.53
C ALA A 250 13.39 -23.08 -2.99
N ALA A 251 12.35 -22.68 -2.26
CA ALA A 251 12.28 -22.84 -0.81
C ALA A 251 12.09 -24.31 -0.41
N ILE A 252 11.29 -25.07 -1.16
CA ILE A 252 11.09 -26.52 -0.93
C ILE A 252 12.38 -27.30 -1.24
N ALA A 253 13.06 -26.98 -2.34
CA ALA A 253 14.31 -27.65 -2.71
C ALA A 253 15.44 -27.43 -1.69
N THR A 254 15.45 -26.29 -0.98
CA THR A 254 16.46 -26.00 0.05
C THR A 254 16.26 -26.89 1.29
N LEU A 255 14.99 -27.20 1.64
CA LEU A 255 14.66 -28.11 2.74
C LEU A 255 14.97 -29.60 2.43
N GLU A 256 15.15 -29.98 1.17
CA GLU A 256 15.53 -31.35 0.78
C GLU A 256 17.06 -31.58 0.82
N SER A 257 17.84 -30.52 1.07
CA SER A 257 19.31 -30.57 1.12
C SER A 257 19.91 -30.56 2.53
N GLU A 258 19.06 -30.49 3.56
CA GLU A 258 19.40 -30.69 4.98
C GLU A 258 18.90 -32.07 5.46
#